data_AF-A0A7C8ZAD2-F1
#
_entry.id   AF-A0A7C8ZAD2-F1
#
_cell.length_a   1.000
_cell.length_b   1.000
_cell.length_c   1.000
_cell.angle_alpha   90.00
_cell.angle_beta   90.00
_cell.angle_gamma   90.00
#
_symmetry.space_group_name_H-M   'P 1'
#
loop_
_entity.id
_entity.type
_entity.pdbx_description
1 polymer ?
#
loop_
_entity_poly.entity_id
_entity_poly.type
_entity_poly.pdbx_seq_one_letter_code
_entity_poly.pdbx_strand_id
1 'polypeptide(L)'
;HGLMEAGYASHQNYVISEQGEVDSEEALSISMTATIDACGNLLLGSSRQFAGFNTELDMQIVKCIWERAQKFFPALKEISIESLNEKMNVRVGLRPYMPDGKPVIGPIPGMPNLFLAAGHEGGGLSMALGTAEMVVDMVLGNPLQVDPKHFAVEGRCC
;
A
#
# COMPACT_ATOMS: atom_id res chain seq x y z
N HIS A 1 -2.03 11.60 -0.91
CA HIS A 1 -1.40 10.54 -1.73
C HIS A 1 -2.49 9.48 -1.98
N GLY A 2 -3.52 9.84 -2.77
CA GLY A 2 -3.86 9.18 -4.03
C GLY A 2 -4.62 7.87 -3.78
N LEU A 3 -5.93 7.85 -3.53
CA LEU A 3 -7.03 8.05 -4.50
C LEU A 3 -6.83 7.50 -5.94
N MET A 4 -5.66 6.94 -6.28
CA MET A 4 -5.43 6.20 -7.52
C MET A 4 -5.59 4.71 -7.18
N GLU A 5 -6.75 4.06 -7.33
CA GLU A 5 -7.77 4.19 -8.36
C GLU A 5 -9.19 4.23 -7.76
N ALA A 6 -9.76 5.40 -7.50
CA ALA A 6 -11.16 5.50 -7.11
C ALA A 6 -12.17 5.18 -8.25
N GLY A 7 -11.79 4.45 -9.31
CA GLY A 7 -12.71 4.23 -10.42
C GLY A 7 -12.18 3.50 -11.64
N TYR A 8 -11.73 2.25 -11.52
CA TYR A 8 -11.63 1.36 -12.70
C TYR A 8 -12.49 0.08 -12.63
N ALA A 9 -13.41 -0.01 -11.67
CA ALA A 9 -14.55 -0.91 -11.77
C ALA A 9 -15.69 -0.41 -10.88
N SER A 10 -16.55 0.46 -11.42
CA SER A 10 -17.93 0.56 -10.93
C SER A 10 -18.66 -0.75 -11.22
N HIS A 11 -18.47 -1.76 -10.36
CA HIS A 11 -19.26 -2.99 -10.24
C HIS A 11 -18.93 -3.61 -8.87
N GLN A 12 -19.76 -3.61 -7.83
CA GLN A 12 -21.13 -3.15 -7.58
C GLN A 12 -21.18 -2.53 -6.17
N ASN A 13 -21.95 -1.45 -6.00
CA ASN A 13 -22.36 -0.82 -4.74
C ASN A 13 -21.26 -0.28 -3.81
N TYR A 14 -20.71 0.90 -4.13
CA TYR A 14 -20.21 1.81 -3.10
C TYR A 14 -21.16 3.00 -2.98
N VAL A 15 -22.17 2.85 -2.12
CA VAL A 15 -22.92 3.97 -1.55
C VAL A 15 -22.15 4.39 -0.30
N ILE A 16 -21.51 5.55 -0.34
CA ILE A 16 -21.07 6.22 0.89
C ILE A 16 -22.35 6.75 1.53
N SER A 17 -22.92 6.02 2.48
CA SER A 17 -23.85 6.61 3.44
C SER A 17 -23.02 7.32 4.51
N GLU A 18 -23.40 8.55 4.88
CA GLU A 18 -22.81 9.33 5.97
C GLU A 18 -23.09 8.75 7.38
N GLN A 19 -23.23 7.43 7.50
CA GLN A 19 -23.52 6.75 8.75
C GLN A 19 -22.64 5.49 8.87
N GLY A 20 -21.47 5.67 9.47
CA GLY A 20 -21.01 4.87 10.61
C GLY A 20 -20.96 3.34 10.55
N GLU A 21 -21.12 2.67 9.40
CA GLU A 21 -20.97 1.22 9.29
C GLU A 21 -20.16 0.87 8.03
N VAL A 22 -18.93 0.40 8.23
CA VAL A 22 -18.11 -0.19 7.18
C VAL A 22 -18.58 -1.63 7.05
N ASP A 23 -19.37 -1.90 6.03
CA ASP A 23 -19.74 -3.28 5.69
C ASP A 23 -18.46 -4.03 5.31
N SER A 24 -18.16 -5.07 6.09
CA SER A 24 -16.90 -5.82 6.06
C SER A 24 -16.87 -6.86 4.95
N GLU A 25 -17.29 -6.49 3.74
CA GLU A 25 -17.03 -7.26 2.54
C GLU A 25 -15.69 -6.80 1.95
N GLU A 26 -14.86 -7.78 1.58
CA GLU A 26 -13.49 -7.65 1.09
C GLU A 26 -13.38 -6.63 -0.06
N ALA A 27 -13.10 -5.37 0.26
CA ALA A 27 -12.87 -4.32 -0.73
C ALA A 27 -11.51 -4.52 -1.43
N LEU A 28 -11.41 -5.56 -2.26
CA LEU A 28 -10.27 -5.85 -3.13
C LEU A 28 -10.18 -4.75 -4.20
N SER A 29 -9.04 -4.07 -4.25
CA SER A 29 -8.72 -3.20 -5.39
C SER A 29 -7.47 -3.69 -6.12
N ILE A 30 -7.49 -3.61 -7.45
CA ILE A 30 -6.39 -3.99 -8.33
C ILE A 30 -5.88 -2.73 -9.02
N SER A 31 -4.66 -2.32 -8.68
CA SER A 31 -3.95 -1.26 -9.39
C SER A 31 -3.05 -1.85 -10.48
N MET A 32 -2.63 -1.03 -11.44
CA MET A 32 -1.64 -1.44 -12.42
C MET A 32 -0.25 -0.87 -12.10
N THR A 33 0.74 -1.75 -12.05
CA THR A 33 2.18 -1.48 -11.97
C THR A 33 2.86 -2.51 -12.84
N ALA A 34 3.64 -2.05 -13.81
CA ALA A 34 4.52 -2.88 -14.63
C ALA A 34 5.92 -2.30 -14.58
N THR A 35 6.88 -3.08 -14.10
CA THR A 35 8.29 -2.71 -14.11
C THR A 35 9.13 -3.92 -14.52
N ILE A 36 10.38 -3.68 -14.88
CA ILE A 36 11.33 -4.73 -15.19
C ILE A 36 12.43 -4.68 -14.12
N ASP A 37 12.78 -5.83 -13.54
CA ASP A 37 13.91 -5.90 -12.61
C ASP A 37 15.25 -5.91 -13.33
N ALA A 38 16.35 -5.86 -12.57
CA ALA A 38 17.70 -5.89 -13.13
C ALA A 38 18.02 -7.17 -13.93
N CYS A 39 17.25 -8.24 -13.74
CA CYS A 39 17.40 -9.51 -14.44
C CYS A 39 16.54 -9.61 -15.70
N GLY A 40 15.73 -8.60 -16.01
CA GLY A 40 14.84 -8.59 -17.17
C GLY A 40 13.47 -9.25 -16.92
N ASN A 41 13.13 -9.61 -15.69
CA ASN A 41 11.81 -10.16 -15.38
C ASN A 41 10.77 -9.05 -15.35
N LEU A 42 9.57 -9.33 -15.86
CA LEU A 42 8.43 -8.44 -15.77
C LEU A 42 7.74 -8.59 -14.40
N LEU A 43 7.65 -7.49 -13.66
CA LEU A 43 6.93 -7.41 -12.39
C LEU A 43 5.57 -6.78 -12.65
N LEU A 44 4.52 -7.49 -12.27
CA LEU A 44 3.14 -7.05 -12.38
C LEU A 44 2.53 -6.97 -10.98
N GLY A 45 1.80 -5.89 -10.72
CA GLY A 45 1.10 -5.67 -9.46
C GLY A 45 0.17 -4.48 -9.58
N SER A 46 -0.53 -4.07 -8.52
CA SER A 46 -0.63 -4.75 -7.22
C SER A 46 -2.09 -4.84 -6.80
N SER A 47 -2.39 -5.69 -5.82
CA SER A 47 -3.67 -5.68 -5.13
C SER A 47 -3.58 -4.95 -3.78
N ARG A 48 -4.73 -4.49 -3.28
CA ARG A 48 -4.94 -4.04 -1.90
C ARG A 48 -6.23 -4.65 -1.38
N GLN A 49 -6.19 -5.15 -0.14
CA GLN A 49 -7.35 -5.72 0.56
C GLN A 49 -7.20 -5.52 2.06
N PHE A 50 -8.32 -5.35 2.76
CA PHE A 50 -8.37 -5.38 4.22
C PHE A 50 -8.57 -6.84 4.67
N ALA A 51 -7.48 -7.61 4.76
CA ALA A 51 -7.49 -9.03 5.13
C ALA A 51 -6.75 -9.34 6.44
N GLY A 52 -6.60 -8.34 7.32
CA GLY A 52 -5.80 -8.45 8.55
C GLY A 52 -4.33 -8.79 8.26
N PHE A 53 -3.82 -9.82 8.93
CA PHE A 53 -2.45 -10.32 8.76
C PHE A 53 -2.36 -11.53 7.82
N ASN A 54 -3.40 -11.81 7.04
CA ASN A 54 -3.38 -12.92 6.09
C ASN A 54 -2.35 -12.66 4.98
N THR A 55 -1.44 -13.62 4.79
CA THR A 55 -0.42 -13.62 3.73
C THR A 55 -0.50 -14.84 2.83
N GLU A 56 -1.59 -15.61 2.93
CA GLU A 56 -1.89 -16.71 2.04
C GLU A 56 -2.08 -16.22 0.61
N LEU A 57 -1.59 -17.01 -0.34
CA LEU A 57 -1.72 -16.71 -1.75
C LEU A 57 -3.14 -17.03 -2.24
N ASP A 58 -3.83 -16.02 -2.75
CA ASP A 58 -5.08 -16.20 -3.49
C ASP A 58 -4.84 -16.10 -5.00
N MET A 59 -5.03 -17.23 -5.70
CA MET A 59 -4.89 -17.31 -7.15
C MET A 59 -5.95 -16.52 -7.92
N GLN A 60 -7.09 -16.18 -7.32
CA GLN A 60 -8.07 -15.30 -7.95
C GLN A 60 -7.52 -13.88 -8.07
N ILE A 61 -6.86 -13.37 -7.02
CA ILE A 61 -6.21 -12.05 -7.05
C ILE A 61 -5.11 -12.01 -8.11
N VAL A 62 -4.31 -13.07 -8.23
CA VAL A 62 -3.28 -13.19 -9.26
C VAL A 62 -3.88 -13.12 -10.67
N LYS A 63 -5.00 -13.82 -10.90
CA LYS A 63 -5.74 -13.74 -12.17
C LYS A 63 -6.25 -12.33 -12.44
N CYS A 64 -6.81 -11.64 -11.44
CA CYS A 64 -7.26 -10.27 -11.62
C CYS A 64 -6.11 -9.30 -11.97
N ILE A 65 -4.92 -9.46 -11.36
CA ILE A 65 -3.72 -8.69 -11.73
C ILE A 65 -3.32 -8.98 -13.18
N TRP A 66 -3.33 -10.25 -13.60
CA TRP A 66 -3.00 -10.66 -14.96
C TRP A 66 -3.98 -10.09 -16.00
N GLU A 67 -5.27 -10.21 -15.75
CA GLU A 67 -6.33 -9.64 -16.59
C GLU A 67 -6.22 -8.11 -16.67
N ARG A 68 -5.87 -7.45 -15.54
CA ARG A 68 -5.59 -6.01 -15.54
C ARG A 68 -4.40 -5.70 -16.44
N ALA A 69 -3.29 -6.42 -16.34
CA ALA A 69 -2.12 -6.23 -17.18
C ALA A 69 -2.43 -6.42 -18.68
N GLN A 70 -3.25 -7.41 -19.05
CA GLN A 70 -3.68 -7.65 -20.43
C GLN A 70 -4.46 -6.47 -21.06
N LYS A 71 -5.07 -5.60 -20.24
CA LYS A 71 -5.73 -4.37 -20.73
C LYS A 71 -4.71 -3.32 -21.17
N PHE A 72 -3.52 -3.30 -20.57
CA PHE A 72 -2.43 -2.37 -20.92
C PHE A 72 -1.43 -2.98 -21.91
N PHE A 73 -1.26 -4.31 -21.87
CA PHE A 73 -0.34 -5.06 -22.71
C PHE A 73 -1.09 -6.18 -23.44
N PRO A 74 -1.75 -5.88 -24.58
CA PRO A 74 -2.58 -6.86 -25.31
C PRO A 74 -1.84 -8.14 -25.72
N ALA A 75 -0.51 -8.07 -25.92
CA ALA A 75 0.32 -9.24 -26.22
C ALA A 75 0.26 -10.31 -25.11
N LEU A 76 -0.02 -9.92 -23.86
CA LEU A 76 -0.19 -10.87 -22.76
C LEU A 76 -1.47 -11.73 -22.88
N LYS A 77 -2.40 -11.39 -23.79
CA LYS A 77 -3.60 -12.20 -24.04
C LYS A 77 -3.29 -13.52 -24.75
N GLU A 78 -2.17 -13.58 -25.45
CA GLU A 78 -1.70 -14.79 -26.14
C GLU A 78 -0.98 -15.75 -25.17
N ILE A 79 -0.69 -15.30 -23.95
CA ILE A 79 0.01 -16.06 -22.93
C ILE A 79 -1.00 -16.48 -21.85
N SER A 80 -1.20 -17.78 -21.69
CA SER A 80 -2.00 -18.34 -20.60
C SER A 80 -1.24 -18.22 -19.29
N ILE A 81 -1.92 -17.79 -18.23
CA ILE A 81 -1.31 -17.65 -16.89
C ILE A 81 -0.88 -19.03 -16.34
N GLU A 82 -1.61 -20.09 -16.69
CA GLU A 82 -1.29 -21.47 -16.31
C GLU A 82 0.05 -21.93 -16.87
N SER A 83 0.42 -21.46 -18.07
CA SER A 83 1.72 -21.76 -18.69
C SER A 83 2.92 -21.11 -17.97
N LEU A 84 2.66 -20.12 -17.10
CA LEU A 84 3.67 -19.40 -16.36
C LEU A 84 3.86 -19.91 -14.93
N ASN A 85 3.02 -20.84 -14.44
CA ASN A 85 3.01 -21.27 -13.04
C ASN A 85 4.39 -21.67 -12.48
N GLU A 86 5.22 -22.37 -13.26
CA GLU A 86 6.56 -22.79 -12.83
C GLU A 86 7.60 -21.66 -12.82
N LYS A 87 7.35 -20.58 -13.57
CA LYS A 87 8.26 -19.41 -13.71
C LYS A 87 7.78 -18.20 -12.92
N MET A 88 6.54 -18.23 -12.43
CA MET A 88 5.92 -17.13 -11.72
C MET A 88 6.37 -17.14 -10.26
N ASN A 89 6.93 -16.01 -9.81
CA ASN A 89 7.19 -15.76 -8.41
C ASN A 89 6.17 -14.74 -7.89
N VAL A 90 5.25 -15.20 -7.04
CA VAL A 90 4.24 -14.31 -6.43
C VAL A 90 4.69 -13.91 -5.04
N ARG A 91 4.62 -12.61 -4.76
CA ARG A 91 4.92 -12.03 -3.45
C ARG A 91 3.65 -11.44 -2.85
N VAL A 92 3.35 -11.86 -1.62
CA VAL A 92 2.28 -11.30 -0.80
C VAL A 92 2.94 -10.56 0.37
N GLY A 93 2.42 -9.38 0.70
CA GLY A 93 3.01 -8.55 1.75
C GLY A 93 1.98 -7.65 2.42
N LEU A 94 2.19 -7.38 3.70
CA LEU A 94 1.35 -6.51 4.51
C LEU A 94 1.83 -5.06 4.38
N ARG A 95 0.89 -4.13 4.31
CA ARG A 95 1.17 -2.70 4.24
C ARG A 95 0.73 -2.04 5.55
N PRO A 96 1.62 -1.32 6.25
CA PRO A 96 1.22 -0.59 7.46
C PRO A 96 0.35 0.59 7.04
N TYR A 97 -0.96 0.48 7.30
CA TYR A 97 -1.98 1.45 6.89
C TYR A 97 -2.41 2.30 8.08
N MET A 98 -2.70 3.58 7.82
CA MET A 98 -3.36 4.49 8.77
C MET A 98 -4.68 4.98 8.20
N PRO A 99 -5.76 5.07 9.00
CA PRO A 99 -7.08 5.52 8.52
C PRO A 99 -7.09 6.90 7.87
N ASP A 100 -6.20 7.80 8.27
CA ASP A 100 -6.08 9.15 7.71
C ASP A 100 -5.17 9.22 6.46
N GLY A 101 -4.62 8.07 6.03
CA GLY A 101 -3.78 7.94 4.84
C GLY A 101 -2.40 8.59 4.97
N LYS A 102 -1.96 8.95 6.18
CA LYS A 102 -0.63 9.55 6.43
C LYS A 102 0.17 8.67 7.39
N PRO A 103 1.50 8.56 7.22
CA PRO A 103 2.30 7.86 8.21
C PRO A 103 2.28 8.60 9.55
N VAL A 104 2.53 7.84 10.61
CA VAL A 104 2.76 8.36 11.96
C VAL A 104 4.27 8.35 12.20
N ILE A 105 4.82 9.54 12.39
CA ILE A 105 6.25 9.81 12.59
C ILE A 105 6.40 10.78 13.75
N GLY A 106 7.02 10.34 14.84
CA GLY A 106 7.30 11.23 15.96
C GLY A 106 7.45 10.52 17.32
N PRO A 107 7.69 11.30 18.38
CA PRO A 107 7.80 10.76 19.74
C PRO A 107 6.46 10.23 20.24
N ILE A 108 6.52 9.18 21.07
CA ILE A 108 5.34 8.65 21.76
C ILE A 108 5.07 9.46 23.04
N PRO A 109 3.87 10.07 23.21
CA PRO A 109 3.52 10.79 24.42
C PRO A 109 3.66 9.93 25.69
N GLY A 110 4.31 10.46 26.71
CA GLY A 110 4.53 9.76 27.99
C GLY A 110 5.67 8.73 27.98
N MET A 111 6.35 8.52 26.84
CA MET A 111 7.47 7.58 26.73
C MET A 111 8.73 8.30 26.22
N PRO A 112 9.61 8.78 27.13
CA PRO A 112 10.80 9.51 26.72
C PRO A 112 11.72 8.61 25.87
N ASN A 113 12.32 9.21 24.84
CA ASN A 113 13.25 8.55 23.91
C ASN A 113 12.63 7.41 23.06
N LEU A 114 11.31 7.25 23.03
CA LEU A 114 10.63 6.34 22.12
C LEU A 114 9.98 7.10 20.95
N PHE A 115 10.24 6.63 19.74
CA PHE A 115 9.72 7.20 18.50
C PHE A 115 8.99 6.13 17.69
N LEU A 116 7.94 6.54 16.98
CA LEU A 116 7.22 5.73 16.00
C LEU A 116 7.50 6.27 14.60
N ALA A 117 7.68 5.37 13.64
CA ALA A 117 7.79 5.67 12.22
C ALA A 117 7.12 4.52 11.44
N ALA A 118 5.81 4.62 11.25
CA ALA A 118 4.99 3.58 10.62
C ALA A 118 3.84 4.19 9.82
N GLY A 119 3.04 3.35 9.15
CA GLY A 119 1.83 3.81 8.47
C GLY A 119 2.03 4.30 7.03
N HIS A 120 3.18 4.02 6.42
CA HIS A 120 3.53 4.51 5.07
C HIS A 120 2.80 3.80 3.92
N GLU A 121 1.98 2.79 4.19
CA GLU A 121 1.27 1.97 3.20
C GLU A 121 2.21 1.53 2.04
N GLY A 122 1.84 1.77 0.78
CA GLY A 122 2.65 1.52 -0.41
C GLY A 122 3.63 2.66 -0.75
N GLY A 123 3.64 3.74 0.04
CA GLY A 123 4.55 4.88 -0.11
C GLY A 123 5.88 4.73 0.65
N GLY A 124 6.08 3.62 1.38
CA GLY A 124 7.23 3.42 2.26
C GLY A 124 8.59 3.64 1.59
N LEU A 125 8.80 3.09 0.39
CA LEU A 125 10.07 3.25 -0.32
C LEU A 125 10.34 4.71 -0.72
N SER A 126 9.34 5.38 -1.28
CA SER A 126 9.46 6.79 -1.72
C SER A 126 9.65 7.75 -0.56
N MET A 127 9.09 7.43 0.61
CA MET A 127 9.13 8.28 1.80
C MET A 127 10.26 7.92 2.79
N ALA A 128 11.03 6.86 2.53
CA ALA A 128 12.00 6.31 3.48
C ALA A 128 13.05 7.34 3.90
N LEU A 129 13.67 8.04 2.94
CA LEU A 129 14.75 8.99 3.22
C LEU A 129 14.25 10.21 4.01
N GLY A 130 13.11 10.79 3.61
CA GLY A 130 12.53 11.92 4.34
C GLY A 130 12.06 11.53 5.76
N THR A 131 11.57 10.30 5.94
CA THR A 131 11.24 9.76 7.26
C THR A 131 12.49 9.61 8.12
N ALA A 132 13.57 9.08 7.56
CA ALA A 132 14.83 8.90 8.27
C ALA A 132 15.45 10.24 8.70
N GLU A 133 15.49 11.22 7.81
CA GLU A 133 15.97 12.58 8.10
C GLU A 133 15.17 13.21 9.24
N MET A 134 13.83 13.17 9.15
CA MET A 134 12.95 13.70 10.18
C MET A 134 13.18 13.04 11.55
N VAL A 135 13.31 11.71 11.60
CA VAL A 135 13.56 10.98 12.85
C VAL A 135 14.93 11.33 13.43
N VAL A 136 15.97 11.42 12.60
CA VAL A 136 17.33 11.81 13.04
C VAL A 136 17.31 13.20 13.64
N ASP A 137 16.66 14.16 12.99
CA ASP A 137 16.58 15.53 13.50
C ASP A 137 15.81 15.61 14.83
N MET A 138 14.72 14.85 14.97
CA MET A 138 13.99 14.76 16.25
C MET A 138 14.84 14.15 17.37
N VAL A 139 15.60 13.08 17.08
CA VAL A 139 16.45 12.39 18.06
C VAL A 139 17.62 13.27 18.51
N LEU A 140 18.24 13.99 17.58
CA LEU A 140 19.40 14.84 17.85
C LEU A 140 19.03 16.26 18.34
N GLY A 141 17.75 16.64 18.25
CA GLY A 141 17.29 17.99 18.58
C GLY A 141 17.67 19.04 17.53
N ASN A 142 17.84 18.62 16.28
CA ASN A 142 18.14 19.52 15.17
C ASN A 142 16.90 20.32 14.71
N PRO A 143 17.09 21.43 13.98
CA PRO A 143 15.99 22.11 13.31
C PRO A 143 15.32 21.22 12.27
N LEU A 144 13.99 21.06 12.35
CA LEU A 144 13.20 20.27 11.41
C LEU A 144 12.98 21.02 10.10
N GLN A 145 13.16 20.31 8.98
CA GLN A 145 12.90 20.85 7.63
C GLN A 145 11.40 20.84 7.25
N VAL A 146 10.62 19.96 7.88
CA VAL A 146 9.19 19.77 7.63
C VAL A 146 8.43 19.85 8.95
N ASP A 147 7.24 20.47 8.94
CA ASP A 147 6.39 20.57 10.14
C ASP A 147 5.93 19.17 10.61
N PRO A 148 6.36 18.71 11.81
CA PRO A 148 6.07 17.37 12.32
C PRO A 148 4.61 17.16 12.71
N LYS A 149 3.83 18.23 12.91
CA LYS A 149 2.44 18.11 13.39
C LYS A 149 1.57 17.27 12.46
N HIS A 150 1.86 17.30 11.16
CA HIS A 150 1.12 16.53 10.15
C HIS A 150 1.40 15.02 10.18
N PHE A 151 2.33 14.56 11.02
CA PHE A 151 2.69 13.15 11.19
C PHE A 151 2.69 12.71 12.67
N ALA A 152 2.38 13.63 13.60
CA ALA A 152 2.45 13.36 15.02
C ALA A 152 1.53 12.21 15.46
N VAL A 153 1.97 11.48 16.49
CA VAL A 153 1.25 10.37 17.13
C VAL A 153 0.00 10.87 17.85
N GLU A 154 0.05 12.08 18.40
CA GLU A 154 -1.03 12.64 19.21
C GLU A 154 -2.31 12.84 18.38
N GLY A 155 -3.45 12.46 18.96
CA GLY A 155 -4.76 12.59 18.32
C GLY A 155 -5.04 11.60 17.18
N ARG A 156 -4.15 10.63 16.93
CA ARG A 156 -4.36 9.54 15.97
C ARG A 156 -4.63 8.25 16.72
N CYS A 157 -5.81 7.65 16.50
CA CYS A 157 -6.09 6.32 17.00
C CYS A 157 -5.09 5.33 16.40
N CYS A 158 -4.21 4.81 17.25
CA CYS A 158 -3.47 3.58 17.03
C CYS A 158 -4.20 2.48 17.80
#